data_AF-A0A1V3N7C1-F1
#
_entry.id   AF-A0A1V3N7C1-F1
#
_cell.length_a   1.000
_cell.length_b   1.000
_cell.length_c   1.000
_cell.angle_alpha   90.00
_cell.angle_beta   90.00
_cell.angle_gamma   90.00
#
_symmetry.space_group_name_H-M   'P 1'
#
loop_
_entity.id
_entity.type
_entity.pdbx_description
1 polymer ?
#
loop_
_entity_poly.entity_id
_entity_poly.type
_entity_poly.pdbx_seq_one_letter_code
_entity_poly.pdbx_strand_id
1 'polypeptide(L)'
;MRTTIDIEDDVLEAAKEIARREHVSAGRVISRLLREALSGRVEQTGSISGDSTEALGGFRPFPSRGPVVSNAQIDRLRDEEGV
;
A
#
# COMPACT_ATOMS: atom_id res chain seq x y z
N MET A 1 14.83 15.88 4.06
CA MET A 1 14.67 16.78 5.23
C MET A 1 14.19 15.95 6.41
N ARG A 2 14.50 16.33 7.66
CA ARG A 2 13.89 15.74 8.86
C ARG A 2 12.69 16.64 9.23
N THR A 3 11.51 16.06 9.15
CA THR A 3 10.25 16.70 9.50
C THR A 3 9.49 15.73 10.40
N THR A 4 8.80 16.25 11.40
CA THR A 4 7.87 15.47 12.21
C THR A 4 6.50 15.57 11.57
N ILE A 5 5.88 14.42 11.29
CA ILE A 5 4.52 14.32 10.76
C ILE A 5 3.77 13.32 11.63
N ASP A 6 2.48 13.56 11.85
CA ASP A 6 1.59 12.58 12.43
C ASP A 6 1.17 11.60 11.32
N ILE A 7 1.25 10.30 11.61
CA ILE A 7 0.89 9.21 10.70
C ILE A 7 0.17 8.12 11.49
N GLU A 8 -0.78 7.46 10.85
CA GLU A 8 -1.49 6.34 11.43
C GLU A 8 -0.55 5.13 11.63
N ASP A 9 -0.82 4.34 12.69
CA ASP A 9 0.04 3.22 13.07
C ASP A 9 0.10 2.12 11.99
N ASP A 10 -1.03 1.84 11.32
CA ASP A 10 -1.12 0.87 10.23
C ASP A 10 -0.29 1.28 9.00
N VAL A 11 -0.31 2.57 8.66
CA VAL A 11 0.52 3.15 7.59
C VAL A 11 2.00 3.06 7.94
N LEU A 12 2.38 3.36 9.19
CA LEU A 12 3.75 3.25 9.65
C LEU A 12 4.25 1.81 9.62
N GLU A 13 3.44 0.84 10.03
CA GLU A 13 3.77 -0.58 9.95
C GLU A 13 3.99 -1.04 8.50
N ALA A 14 3.09 -0.66 7.59
CA ALA A 14 3.24 -0.96 6.17
C ALA A 14 4.53 -0.36 5.58
N ALA A 15 4.84 0.89 5.92
CA ALA A 15 6.07 1.53 5.47
C ALA A 15 7.34 0.85 6.02
N LYS A 16 7.32 0.39 7.29
CA LYS A 16 8.44 -0.37 7.89
C LYS A 16 8.65 -1.70 7.21
N GLU A 17 7.58 -2.40 6.81
CA GLU A 17 7.69 -3.67 6.10
C GLU A 17 8.32 -3.49 4.72
N ILE A 18 7.88 -2.49 3.95
CA ILE A 18 8.50 -2.15 2.65
C ILE A 18 9.97 -1.78 2.85
N ALA A 19 10.26 -0.98 3.87
CA ALA A 19 11.63 -0.55 4.19
C ALA A 19 12.56 -1.73 4.51
N ARG A 20 12.09 -2.75 5.23
CA ARG A 20 12.83 -3.99 5.49
C ARG A 20 13.14 -4.75 4.21
N ARG A 21 12.15 -4.92 3.32
CA ARG A 21 12.33 -5.64 2.04
C ARG A 21 13.29 -4.93 1.10
N GLU A 22 13.27 -3.61 1.08
CA GLU A 22 14.11 -2.78 0.21
C GLU A 22 15.47 -2.40 0.84
N HIS A 23 15.74 -2.80 2.09
CA HIS A 23 16.93 -2.41 2.86
C HIS A 23 17.16 -0.88 2.93
N VAL A 24 16.07 -0.11 3.09
CA VAL A 24 16.10 1.35 3.23
C VAL A 24 15.44 1.77 4.55
N SER A 25 15.50 3.06 4.90
CA SER A 25 14.80 3.59 6.07
C SER A 25 13.32 3.83 5.78
N ALA A 26 12.45 3.66 6.80
CA ALA A 26 11.02 3.93 6.70
C ALA A 26 10.72 5.36 6.21
N GLY A 27 11.46 6.36 6.71
CA GLY A 27 11.33 7.75 6.25
C GLY A 27 11.66 7.95 4.77
N ARG A 28 12.55 7.12 4.19
CA ARG A 28 12.86 7.17 2.75
C ARG A 28 11.74 6.54 1.93
N VAL A 29 11.13 5.45 2.40
CA VAL A 29 9.93 4.86 1.78
C VAL A 29 8.78 5.86 1.80
N ILE A 30 8.47 6.44 2.96
CA ILE A 30 7.40 7.43 3.12
C ILE A 30 7.63 8.63 2.20
N SER A 31 8.85 9.19 2.18
CA SER A 31 9.18 10.31 1.28
C SER A 31 9.05 9.97 -0.20
N ARG A 32 9.32 8.72 -0.60
CA ARG A 32 9.16 8.25 -1.98
C ARG A 32 7.67 8.12 -2.33
N LEU A 33 6.88 7.47 -1.48
CA LEU A 33 5.43 7.30 -1.67
C LEU A 33 4.71 8.65 -1.76
N LEU A 34 5.03 9.59 -0.86
CA LEU A 34 4.51 10.97 -0.92
C LEU A 34 4.87 11.67 -2.24
N ARG A 35 6.09 11.47 -2.74
CA ARG A 35 6.50 12.05 -4.03
C ARG A 35 5.71 11.43 -5.18
N GLU A 36 5.52 10.12 -5.19
CA GLU A 36 4.73 9.42 -6.22
C GLU A 36 3.26 9.88 -6.21
N ALA A 37 2.68 10.07 -5.03
CA ALA A 37 1.32 10.58 -4.86
C ALA A 37 1.18 12.03 -5.38
N LEU A 38 2.07 12.92 -4.95
CA LEU A 38 2.06 14.32 -5.38
C LEU A 38 2.41 14.52 -6.86
N SER A 39 3.17 13.59 -7.45
CA SER A 39 3.54 13.65 -8.88
C SER A 39 2.44 13.09 -9.79
N GLY A 40 1.29 12.68 -9.25
CA GLY A 40 0.21 12.06 -10.02
C GLY A 40 0.58 10.70 -10.62
N ARG A 41 1.70 10.08 -10.20
CA ARG A 41 2.08 8.72 -10.65
C ARG A 41 1.27 7.64 -9.93
N VAL A 42 0.69 7.95 -8.77
CA VAL A 42 -0.24 7.03 -8.09
C VAL A 42 -1.51 6.81 -8.91
N GLU A 43 -1.93 7.78 -9.73
CA GLU A 43 -3.02 7.57 -10.70
C GLU A 43 -2.65 6.48 -11.72
N GLN A 44 -1.38 6.27 -12.06
CA GLN A 44 -1.01 5.21 -13.02
C GLN A 44 -0.95 3.81 -12.40
N THR A 45 -0.96 3.70 -11.07
CA THR A 45 -1.02 2.40 -10.36
C THR A 45 -2.40 2.15 -9.71
N GLY A 46 -3.26 3.17 -9.62
CA GLY A 46 -4.53 3.10 -8.92
C GLY A 46 -5.72 3.86 -9.53
N SER A 47 -5.58 4.58 -10.66
CA SER A 47 -6.75 5.10 -11.39
C SER A 47 -7.41 3.98 -12.19
N ILE A 48 -8.14 3.14 -11.44
CA ILE A 48 -9.39 2.58 -11.93
C ILE A 48 -10.51 3.28 -11.15
N SER A 49 -10.49 4.61 -11.16
CA SER A 49 -11.59 5.43 -10.64
C SER A 49 -12.38 5.96 -11.82
N GLY A 50 -13.53 5.32 -12.05
CA GLY A 50 -14.59 5.84 -12.91
C GLY A 50 -14.85 4.99 -14.15
N ASP A 51 -15.72 4.00 -14.01
CA ASP A 51 -16.60 3.43 -15.06
C ASP A 51 -15.97 2.80 -16.33
N SER A 52 -14.66 2.92 -16.53
CA SER A 52 -13.93 2.31 -17.63
C SER A 52 -12.89 1.34 -17.08
N THR A 53 -13.38 0.19 -16.60
CA THR A 53 -12.51 -0.99 -16.50
C THR A 53 -12.22 -1.47 -17.91
N GLU A 54 -11.28 -0.82 -18.60
CA GLU A 54 -10.67 -1.41 -19.78
C GLU A 54 -10.06 -2.75 -19.34
N ALA A 55 -10.46 -3.83 -20.02
CA ALA A 55 -10.07 -5.19 -19.67
C ALA A 55 -8.54 -5.32 -19.78
N LEU A 56 -7.85 -5.18 -18.65
CA LEU A 56 -6.42 -5.41 -18.56
C LEU A 56 -6.16 -6.87 -18.92
N GLY A 57 -5.57 -7.10 -20.10
CA GLY A 57 -5.21 -8.44 -20.57
C GLY A 57 -6.38 -9.40 -20.80
N GLY A 58 -7.59 -8.88 -21.05
CA GLY A 58 -8.79 -9.72 -21.29
C GLY A 58 -9.50 -10.23 -20.04
N PHE A 59 -9.11 -9.76 -18.84
CA PHE A 59 -9.79 -10.06 -17.59
C PHE A 59 -10.49 -8.80 -17.06
N ARG A 60 -11.61 -9.00 -16.36
CA ARG A 60 -12.35 -7.94 -15.66
C ARG A 60 -12.01 -8.01 -14.17
N PRO A 61 -11.19 -7.08 -13.63
CA PRO A 61 -10.93 -6.99 -12.20
C PRO A 61 -12.22 -6.91 -11.37
N PHE A 62 -12.18 -7.50 -10.18
CA PHE A 62 -13.24 -7.27 -9.21
C PHE A 62 -13.18 -5.83 -8.69
N PRO A 63 -14.34 -5.23 -8.36
CA PRO A 63 -14.35 -3.93 -7.68
C PRO A 63 -13.59 -4.02 -6.36
N SER A 64 -13.03 -2.91 -5.87
CA SER A 64 -12.37 -2.89 -4.57
C SER A 64 -13.34 -3.34 -3.47
N ARG A 65 -12.91 -4.32 -2.66
CA ARG A 65 -13.72 -4.89 -1.58
C ARG A 65 -13.06 -4.60 -0.24
N GLY A 66 -13.35 -3.44 0.34
CA GLY A 66 -13.03 -3.14 1.74
C GLY A 66 -11.56 -2.74 2.02
N PRO A 67 -11.11 -2.87 3.28
CA PRO A 67 -9.83 -2.34 3.76
C PRO A 67 -8.63 -3.11 3.20
N VAL A 68 -7.47 -2.43 3.18
CA VAL A 68 -6.19 -3.00 2.73
C VAL A 68 -5.76 -4.12 3.68
N VAL A 69 -5.55 -5.32 3.15
CA VAL A 69 -5.09 -6.47 3.94
C VAL A 69 -3.57 -6.41 4.12
N SER A 70 -3.10 -6.43 5.37
CA SER A 70 -1.67 -6.43 5.72
C SER A 70 -1.14 -7.84 6.00
N ASN A 71 0.18 -8.06 5.88
CA ASN A 71 0.78 -9.36 6.26
C ASN A 71 0.63 -9.64 7.77
N ALA A 72 0.70 -8.62 8.62
CA ALA A 72 0.47 -8.79 10.05
C ALA A 72 -0.95 -9.29 10.35
N GLN A 73 -1.95 -8.82 9.60
CA GLN A 73 -3.32 -9.32 9.69
C GLN A 73 -3.43 -10.79 9.23
N ILE A 74 -2.68 -11.18 8.19
CA ILE A 74 -2.61 -12.56 7.70
C ILE A 74 -1.93 -13.47 8.73
N ASP A 75 -0.82 -13.04 9.31
CA ASP A 75 -0.05 -13.81 10.28
C ASP A 75 -0.86 -14.02 11.57
N ARG A 76 -1.55 -12.98 12.06
CA ARG A 76 -2.50 -13.11 13.18
C ARG A 76 -3.59 -14.15 12.87
N LEU A 77 -4.15 -14.14 11.66
CA LEU A 77 -5.18 -15.09 11.26
C LEU A 77 -4.63 -16.53 11.21
N ARG A 78 -3.39 -16.73 10.76
CA ARG A 78 -2.73 -18.05 10.77
C ARG A 78 -2.49 -18.56 12.18
N ASP A 79 -2.02 -17.68 13.06
CA ASP A 79 -1.81 -18.00 14.47
C ASP A 79 -3.12 -18.39 15.17
N GLU A 80 -4.22 -17.70 14.86
CA GLU A 80 -5.57 -17.98 15.40
C GLU A 80 -6.13 -19.32 14.89
N GLU A 81 -5.93 -19.65 13.61
CA GLU A 81 -6.44 -20.87 13.00
C GLU A 81 -5.50 -22.09 13.13
N GLY A 82 -4.29 -21.89 13.67
CA GLY A 82 -3.32 -22.96 13.97
C GLY A 82 -2.70 -23.62 12.73
N VAL A 83 -2.51 -22.88 11.64
CA VAL A 83 -1.90 -23.35 10.36
C VAL A 83 -0.45 -22.91 10.21
#